data_AF-A0A2V9VWW5-F1
#
_entry.id   AF-A0A2V9VWW5-F1
#
_cell.length_a   1.000
_cell.length_b   1.000
_cell.length_c   1.000
_cell.angle_alpha   90.00
_cell.angle_beta   90.00
_cell.angle_gamma   90.00
#
_symmetry.space_group_name_H-M   'P 1'
#
loop_
_entity.id
_entity.type
_entity.pdbx_description
1 polymer ?
#
loop_
_entity_poly.entity_id
_entity_poly.type
_entity_poly.pdbx_seq_one_letter_code
_entity_poly.pdbx_strand_id
1 'polypeptide(L)'
;MRIPLFHVDAFTGQPFRGNPAAVCPLSSWLDDGLLRKVAAENNLSETAFFVPTSGLSGPEHYELRWFSSRGEVRLCGHATLASAYVIFNRLQPDSEMLGFQTRFSGTLPVQK
;
A
#
# COMPACT_ATOMS: atom_id res chain seq x y z
N MET A 1 -8.73 -16.36 -8.49
CA MET A 1 -8.46 -15.01 -7.96
C MET A 1 -7.06 -14.58 -8.41
N ARG A 2 -6.84 -13.32 -8.77
CA ARG A 2 -5.53 -12.77 -9.12
C ARG A 2 -5.29 -11.49 -8.31
N ILE A 3 -4.14 -11.37 -7.66
CA ILE A 3 -3.74 -10.20 -6.87
C ILE A 3 -2.48 -9.62 -7.53
N PRO A 4 -2.53 -8.41 -8.12
CA PRO A 4 -1.33 -7.73 -8.59
C PRO A 4 -0.35 -7.50 -7.44
N LEU A 5 0.94 -7.66 -7.71
CA LEU A 5 2.02 -7.47 -6.73
C LEU A 5 3.11 -6.61 -7.34
N PHE A 6 3.44 -5.52 -6.64
CA PHE A 6 4.66 -4.75 -6.88
C PHE A 6 5.61 -4.98 -5.71
N HIS A 7 6.87 -5.31 -6.00
CA HIS A 7 7.94 -5.29 -5.02
C HIS A 7 8.65 -3.95 -5.12
N VAL A 8 8.64 -3.17 -4.05
CA VAL A 8 9.21 -1.82 -4.02
C VAL A 8 10.17 -1.70 -2.85
N ASP A 9 11.39 -1.24 -3.17
CA ASP A 9 12.40 -0.89 -2.18
C ASP A 9 12.21 0.58 -1.77
N ALA A 10 11.68 0.83 -0.58
CA ALA A 10 11.45 2.18 -0.07
C ALA A 10 12.75 2.84 0.42
N PHE A 11 12.81 4.17 0.38
CA PHE A 11 13.96 5.00 0.80
C PHE A 11 15.25 4.78 -0.01
N THR A 12 15.13 4.35 -1.26
CA THR A 12 16.27 4.17 -2.16
C THR A 12 15.91 4.52 -3.60
N GLY A 13 16.91 4.94 -4.38
CA GLY A 13 16.83 5.04 -5.84
C GLY A 13 17.47 3.86 -6.57
N GLN A 14 17.96 2.85 -5.84
CA GLN A 14 18.62 1.66 -6.38
C GLN A 14 17.94 0.39 -5.87
N PRO A 15 17.72 -0.63 -6.72
CA PRO A 15 17.23 -1.94 -6.29
C PRO A 15 18.13 -2.60 -5.25
N PHE A 16 17.54 -3.48 -4.43
CA PHE A 16 18.23 -4.28 -3.40
C PHE A 16 18.85 -3.44 -2.27
N ARG A 17 18.34 -2.23 -2.04
CA ARG A 17 18.71 -1.32 -0.95
C ARG A 17 17.45 -0.80 -0.27
N GLY A 18 17.59 -0.04 0.81
CA GLY A 18 16.43 0.53 1.50
C GLY A 18 15.61 -0.53 2.23
N ASN A 19 14.29 -0.34 2.31
CA ASN A 19 13.38 -1.24 3.02
C ASN A 19 12.31 -1.81 2.06
N PRO A 20 12.33 -3.12 1.77
CA PRO A 20 11.41 -3.72 0.81
C PRO A 20 9.99 -3.84 1.36
N ALA A 21 9.01 -3.52 0.52
CA ALA A 21 7.60 -3.79 0.76
C ALA A 21 6.96 -4.44 -0.47
N ALA A 22 6.04 -5.37 -0.22
CA ALA A 22 5.08 -5.80 -1.23
C ALA A 22 3.90 -4.82 -1.24
N VAL A 23 3.45 -4.43 -2.43
CA VAL A 23 2.31 -3.54 -2.62
C VAL A 23 1.30 -4.24 -3.52
N CYS A 24 0.09 -4.42 -2.99
CA CYS A 24 -0.99 -5.18 -3.62
C CYS A 24 -2.22 -4.28 -3.85
N PRO A 25 -2.37 -3.68 -5.04
CA PRO A 25 -3.59 -2.99 -5.42
C PRO A 25 -4.76 -3.97 -5.53
N LEU A 26 -5.89 -3.61 -4.93
CA LEU A 26 -7.12 -4.42 -4.93
C LEU A 26 -8.29 -3.58 -5.46
N SER A 27 -9.29 -4.25 -6.05
CA SER A 27 -10.55 -3.60 -6.45
C SER A 27 -11.56 -3.47 -5.29
N SER A 28 -11.42 -4.34 -4.28
CA SER A 28 -12.26 -4.39 -3.08
C SER A 28 -11.51 -5.14 -1.98
N TRP A 29 -11.86 -4.90 -0.73
CA TRP A 29 -11.23 -5.60 0.38
C TRP A 29 -11.48 -7.11 0.35
N LEU A 30 -10.41 -7.85 0.62
CA LEU A 30 -10.46 -9.29 0.88
C LEU A 30 -10.62 -9.52 2.39
N ASP A 31 -10.99 -10.75 2.76
CA ASP A 31 -11.01 -11.18 4.17
C ASP A 31 -9.63 -11.00 4.85
N ASP A 32 -9.64 -10.58 6.11
CA ASP A 32 -8.44 -10.31 6.90
C ASP A 32 -7.54 -11.55 7.02
N GLY A 33 -8.13 -12.74 7.10
CA GLY A 33 -7.40 -14.01 7.12
C GLY A 33 -6.68 -14.28 5.80
N LEU A 34 -7.28 -13.89 4.66
CA LEU A 34 -6.65 -14.01 3.35
C LEU A 34 -5.54 -12.96 3.15
N LEU A 35 -5.76 -11.72 3.56
CA LEU A 35 -4.73 -10.66 3.51
C LEU A 35 -3.49 -11.07 4.31
N ARG A 36 -3.68 -11.62 5.52
CA ARG A 36 -2.56 -12.15 6.33
C ARG A 36 -1.84 -13.32 5.66
N LYS A 37 -2.57 -14.24 5.01
CA LYS A 37 -1.96 -15.36 4.27
C LYS A 37 -1.11 -14.86 3.11
N VAL A 38 -1.60 -13.88 2.34
CA VAL A 38 -0.83 -13.26 1.26
C VAL A 38 0.42 -12.55 1.79
N ALA A 39 0.29 -11.80 2.89
CA ALA A 39 1.44 -11.13 3.52
C ALA A 39 2.49 -12.13 4.03
N ALA A 40 2.06 -13.25 4.60
CA ALA A 40 2.95 -14.33 5.02
C ALA A 40 3.65 -15.01 3.82
N GLU A 41 2.93 -15.23 2.72
CA GLU A 41 3.49 -15.80 1.48
C GLU A 41 4.57 -14.90 0.86
N ASN A 42 4.35 -13.58 0.86
CA ASN A 42 5.32 -12.61 0.34
C ASN A 42 6.62 -12.58 1.15
N ASN A 43 6.56 -12.93 2.44
CA ASN A 43 7.71 -13.03 3.34
C ASN A 43 8.63 -11.80 3.36
N LEU A 44 8.03 -10.60 3.28
CA LEU A 44 8.68 -9.31 3.51
C LEU A 44 8.26 -8.74 4.87
N SER A 45 8.92 -7.66 5.31
CA SER A 45 8.56 -6.97 6.58
C SER A 45 7.07 -6.64 6.60
N GLU A 46 6.58 -5.98 5.55
CA GLU A 46 5.17 -5.66 5.37
C GLU A 46 4.71 -5.84 3.93
N THR A 47 3.46 -6.27 3.79
CA THR A 47 2.66 -6.15 2.57
C THR A 47 1.62 -5.06 2.77
N ALA A 48 1.66 -4.04 1.92
CA ALA A 48 0.61 -3.03 1.82
C ALA A 48 -0.47 -3.50 0.86
N PHE A 49 -1.73 -3.32 1.24
CA PHE A 49 -2.88 -3.50 0.38
C PHE A 49 -3.64 -2.20 0.32
N PHE A 50 -4.09 -1.80 -0.86
CA PHE A 50 -4.95 -0.62 -1.00
C PHE A 50 -6.10 -0.86 -1.96
N VAL A 51 -7.20 -0.14 -1.71
CA VAL A 51 -8.38 -0.09 -2.58
C VAL A 51 -8.71 1.37 -2.89
N PRO A 52 -9.19 1.69 -4.10
CA PRO A 52 -9.70 3.03 -4.39
C PRO A 52 -10.98 3.30 -3.59
N THR A 53 -11.10 4.48 -2.98
CA THR A 53 -12.33 4.85 -2.28
C THR A 53 -13.41 5.29 -3.29
N SER A 54 -14.56 4.64 -3.28
CA SER A 54 -15.69 5.04 -4.14
C SER A 54 -16.38 6.30 -3.62
N GLY A 55 -16.59 7.30 -4.46
CA GLY A 55 -17.51 8.42 -4.18
C GLY A 55 -16.94 9.64 -3.47
N LEU A 56 -15.62 9.74 -3.27
CA LEU A 56 -14.98 10.96 -2.78
C LEU A 56 -14.39 11.75 -3.95
N SER A 57 -14.94 12.93 -4.23
CA SER A 57 -14.40 13.88 -5.21
C SER A 57 -13.30 14.72 -4.56
N GLY A 58 -12.04 14.49 -4.93
CA GLY A 58 -10.85 15.15 -4.35
C GLY A 58 -9.55 14.48 -4.84
N PRO A 59 -8.35 14.91 -4.41
CA PRO A 59 -7.06 14.34 -4.85
C PRO A 59 -6.90 12.91 -4.31
N GLU A 60 -7.61 12.01 -4.99
CA GLU A 60 -7.53 10.56 -5.07
C GLU A 60 -7.31 9.85 -3.73
N HIS A 61 -8.42 9.59 -3.05
CA HIS A 61 -8.47 8.88 -1.78
C HIS A 61 -8.41 7.36 -1.99
N TYR A 62 -7.46 6.72 -1.31
CA TYR A 62 -7.31 5.28 -1.24
C TYR A 62 -7.48 4.84 0.21
N GLU A 63 -8.07 3.68 0.45
CA GLU A 63 -7.91 3.03 1.75
C GLU A 63 -6.64 2.18 1.74
N LEU A 64 -5.89 2.21 2.84
CA LEU A 64 -4.59 1.53 2.96
C LEU A 64 -4.52 0.73 4.26
N ARG A 65 -4.07 -0.51 4.13
CA ARG A 65 -3.83 -1.43 5.24
C ARG A 65 -2.47 -2.11 5.06
N TRP A 66 -1.81 -2.44 6.16
CA TRP A 66 -0.51 -3.10 6.15
C TRP A 66 -0.55 -4.35 6.99
N PHE A 67 0.04 -5.42 6.47
CA PHE A 67 0.14 -6.69 7.16
C PHE A 67 1.59 -7.14 7.21
N SER A 68 2.02 -7.51 8.40
CA SER A 68 3.18 -8.40 8.56
C SER A 68 2.72 -9.86 8.42
N SER A 69 3.67 -10.81 8.43
CA SER A 69 3.36 -12.24 8.51
C SER A 69 2.51 -12.62 9.74
N ARG A 70 2.52 -11.80 10.79
CA ARG A 70 1.80 -12.03 12.05
C ARG A 70 0.39 -11.40 12.08
N GLY A 71 0.09 -10.47 11.19
CA GLY A 71 -1.20 -9.78 11.16
C GLY A 71 -1.10 -8.31 10.77
N GLU A 72 -2.25 -7.64 10.82
CA GLU A 72 -2.38 -6.22 10.49
C GLU A 72 -1.62 -5.34 11.49
N VAL A 73 -0.88 -4.37 10.98
CA VAL A 73 -0.18 -3.36 11.80
C VAL A 73 -0.89 -2.02 11.69
N ARG A 74 -0.82 -1.21 12.75
CA ARG A 74 -1.58 0.04 12.86
C ARG A 74 -1.07 1.16 11.95
N LEU A 75 0.22 1.16 11.65
CA LEU A 75 0.91 2.16 10.86
C LEU A 75 2.22 1.59 10.32
N CYS A 76 2.53 1.86 9.06
CA CYS A 76 3.83 1.51 8.48
C CYS A 76 4.30 2.55 7.45
N GLY A 77 5.35 3.31 7.79
CA GLY A 77 5.83 4.42 6.96
C GLY A 77 6.39 4.00 5.60
N HIS A 78 7.30 3.02 5.56
CA HIS A 78 7.97 2.63 4.32
C HIS A 78 7.02 1.98 3.31
N ALA A 79 6.08 1.16 3.78
CA ALA A 79 5.07 0.54 2.95
C ALA A 79 4.00 1.54 2.46
N THR A 80 3.78 2.64 3.22
CA THR A 80 3.00 3.81 2.75
C THR A 80 3.71 4.53 1.61
N LEU A 81 5.01 4.81 1.76
CA LEU A 81 5.83 5.43 0.71
C LEU A 81 5.86 4.55 -0.55
N ALA A 82 6.05 3.23 -0.38
CA ALA A 82 6.02 2.27 -1.48
C ALA A 82 4.66 2.27 -2.21
N SER A 83 3.55 2.34 -1.47
CA SER A 83 2.21 2.39 -2.06
C SER A 83 1.98 3.67 -2.86
N ALA A 84 2.38 4.82 -2.31
CA ALA A 84 2.33 6.10 -3.02
C ALA A 84 3.18 6.07 -4.30
N TYR A 85 4.40 5.51 -4.23
CA TYR A 85 5.26 5.36 -5.40
C TYR A 85 4.58 4.56 -6.51
N VAL A 86 3.92 3.44 -6.19
CA VAL A 86 3.17 2.65 -7.18
C VAL A 86 2.06 3.47 -7.81
N ILE A 87 1.28 4.20 -7.02
CA ILE A 87 0.19 5.03 -7.54
C ILE A 87 0.76 6.14 -8.45
N PHE A 88 1.67 6.97 -7.94
CA PHE A 88 2.26 8.10 -8.68
C PHE A 88 3.06 7.74 -9.92
N ASN A 89 3.52 6.50 -10.08
CA ASN A 89 4.37 6.13 -11.21
C ASN A 89 3.73 5.10 -12.14
N ARG A 90 2.71 4.37 -11.70
CA ARG A 90 2.13 3.25 -12.47
C ARG A 90 0.63 3.37 -12.69
N LEU A 91 -0.12 3.96 -11.75
CA LEU A 91 -1.59 3.97 -11.81
C LEU A 91 -2.14 5.36 -12.14
N GLN A 92 -1.62 6.41 -11.50
CA GLN A 92 -2.03 7.81 -11.66
C GLN A 92 -0.81 8.74 -11.73
N PRO A 93 -0.11 8.80 -12.89
CA PRO A 93 1.12 9.58 -13.03
C PRO A 93 0.95 11.10 -12.89
N ASP A 94 -0.24 11.61 -13.20
CA ASP A 94 -0.59 13.03 -13.16
C ASP A 94 -1.01 13.51 -11.75
N SER A 95 -1.06 12.60 -10.78
CA SER A 95 -1.39 12.91 -9.40
C SER A 95 -0.16 13.44 -8.65
N GLU A 96 -0.34 14.55 -7.92
CA GLU A 96 0.71 15.20 -7.12
C GLU A 96 0.50 15.00 -5.61
N MET A 97 -0.71 14.59 -5.21
CA MET A 97 -1.09 14.41 -3.81
C MET A 97 -2.06 13.24 -3.68
N LEU A 98 -1.86 12.43 -2.64
CA LEU A 98 -2.71 11.31 -2.28
C LEU A 98 -3.11 11.41 -0.81
N GLY A 99 -4.31 10.95 -0.49
CA GLY A 99 -4.76 10.74 0.88
C GLY A 99 -5.06 9.28 1.14
N PHE A 100 -4.26 8.61 1.97
CA PHE A 100 -4.56 7.24 2.42
C PHE A 100 -5.44 7.26 3.65
N GLN A 101 -6.68 6.79 3.54
CA GLN A 101 -7.52 6.49 4.69
C GLN A 101 -7.07 5.17 5.30
N THR A 102 -6.71 5.18 6.59
CA THR A 102 -6.18 4.02 7.28
C THR A 102 -7.14 3.60 8.39
N ARG A 103 -7.21 2.30 8.65
CA ARG A 103 -8.17 1.74 9.62
C ARG A 103 -7.99 2.28 11.04
N PHE A 104 -6.75 2.59 11.44
CA PHE A 104 -6.41 2.89 12.84
C PHE A 104 -5.72 4.24 13.06
N SER A 105 -5.21 4.89 12.01
CA SER A 105 -4.35 6.07 12.12
C SER A 105 -4.92 7.29 11.38
N GLY A 106 -6.19 7.24 10.97
CA GLY A 106 -6.84 8.30 10.22
C GLY A 106 -6.29 8.43 8.79
N THR A 107 -6.38 9.64 8.23
CA THR A 107 -5.91 9.93 6.87
C THR A 107 -4.44 10.34 6.86
N LEU A 108 -3.64 9.70 6.02
CA LEU A 108 -2.22 10.03 5.80
C LEU A 108 -2.07 10.73 4.45
N PRO A 109 -1.73 12.04 4.42
CA PRO A 109 -1.40 12.73 3.18
C PRO A 109 0.01 12.34 2.72
N VAL A 110 0.17 12.14 1.41
CA VAL A 110 1.47 11.93 0.76
C VAL A 110 1.55 12.85 -0.45
N GLN A 111 2.69 13.53 -0.60
CA GLN A 111 3.00 14.38 -1.74
C GLN A 111 4.23 13.81 -2.46
N LYS A 112 4.25 13.94 -3.79
CA LYS A 112 5.30 13.44 -4.67
C LYS A 112 6.64 14.17 -4.47
#